data_AF-A0A836HX82-F1
#
_entry.id   AF-A0A836HX82-F1
#
_cell.length_a   1.000
_cell.length_b   1.000
_cell.length_c   1.000
_cell.angle_alpha   90.00
_cell.angle_beta   90.00
_cell.angle_gamma   90.00
#
_symmetry.space_group_name_H-M   'P 1'
#
loop_
_entity.id
_entity.type
_entity.pdbx_description
1 polymer ?
#
loop_
_entity_poly.entity_id
_entity_poly.type
_entity_poly.pdbx_seq_one_letter_code
_entity_poly.pdbx_strand_id
1 'polypeptide(L)'
;MSTRAVIGRLLGAASAAFCSVAAYWTYSTQTSKPTQLVVQPDLPLVKTTGAAPLTLSAGSSGQASVSSDAALSFPVVLPPRTSPEQASTLTANFLQQCNNAAAYGLPSTAEVRCYGGYLASLNYERRIPNWVIEVVDYRRLPSRRRSPAAAPATSGGDAAQGEEEEGVEDTSSDREVSRNRSNFYADNTVPEVFRVEPDSYTSRGMSRGHLAAAQLHKASQAEMDATFNMNANIVPQDMTLNAVDWLRLESLTRKLSKEVSVGQQRGDNTPVKNTTESEGASSGGKLYVVTGPAFVPRFVRVERRPDGTEAHVPLSSADASPATWKTTAPVKLMMTYELTGNPAHGTPVAVPSHLFKVLLVEENGGRSHSAAAFMMPNGPIVEELPLTAYQVPIERLQLLTGLQFFPSMDVTRLPDLCKTYKCDAPPSALFKHYRQVAQLRAADSLPRLKQTYAALQASAAGGKLDGVVVREFEKRTEELLAEAVGPTD
;
A
#
# COMPACT_ATOMS: atom_id res chain seq x y z
N MET A 1 32.49 11.77 66.13
CA MET A 1 33.73 12.51 65.76
C MET A 1 33.66 12.72 64.24
N SER A 2 33.23 13.92 63.79
CA SER A 2 34.10 15.00 63.26
C SER A 2 34.69 14.61 61.88
N THR A 3 34.63 15.35 60.76
CA THR A 3 34.31 16.76 60.48
C THR A 3 34.21 16.99 58.96
N ARG A 4 33.36 17.94 58.58
CA ARG A 4 33.24 18.83 57.39
C ARG A 4 34.28 18.84 56.22
N ALA A 5 33.68 18.87 55.01
CA ALA A 5 33.82 19.82 53.86
C ALA A 5 35.17 20.15 53.19
N VAL A 6 35.17 20.26 51.84
CA VAL A 6 35.49 21.48 51.07
C VAL A 6 35.11 21.31 49.58
N ILE A 7 34.56 22.39 49.02
CA ILE A 7 34.15 22.65 47.63
C ILE A 7 35.36 23.10 46.81
N GLY A 8 35.44 22.68 45.54
CA GLY A 8 36.31 23.29 44.53
C GLY A 8 35.67 23.24 43.15
N ARG A 9 35.12 24.37 42.69
CA ARG A 9 34.79 24.64 41.28
C ARG A 9 36.08 25.06 40.57
N LEU A 10 36.31 24.59 39.36
CA LEU A 10 37.02 25.34 38.33
C LEU A 10 36.45 25.02 36.94
N LEU A 11 36.08 26.11 36.27
CA LEU A 11 35.60 26.18 34.89
C LEU A 11 36.73 25.83 33.92
N GLY A 12 36.38 25.08 32.88
CA GLY A 12 37.22 24.87 31.70
C GLY A 12 36.31 24.53 30.52
N ALA A 13 35.77 25.56 29.88
CA ALA A 13 35.09 25.42 28.61
C ALA A 13 36.13 25.15 27.52
N ALA A 14 35.97 24.05 26.79
CA ALA A 14 36.58 23.86 25.48
C ALA A 14 35.56 23.13 24.60
N SER A 15 34.95 23.90 23.71
CA SER A 15 34.09 23.44 22.64
C SER A 15 34.89 22.56 21.67
N ALA A 16 34.44 21.33 21.46
CA ALA A 16 34.70 20.56 20.26
C ALA A 16 33.41 19.83 19.92
N ALA A 17 32.65 20.39 18.98
CA ALA A 17 31.46 19.74 18.42
C ALA A 17 31.92 18.55 17.57
N PHE A 18 31.76 17.34 18.11
CA PHE A 18 31.79 16.11 17.32
C PHE A 18 30.34 15.71 17.04
N CYS A 19 29.87 15.99 15.81
CA CYS A 19 28.66 15.37 15.27
C CYS A 19 28.88 13.85 15.25
N SER A 20 28.25 13.16 16.19
CA SER A 20 28.31 11.71 16.30
C SER A 20 26.92 11.16 16.00
N VAL A 21 26.76 10.49 14.87
CA VAL A 21 25.59 9.65 14.58
C VAL A 21 25.56 8.56 15.65
N ALA A 22 24.65 8.66 16.62
CA ALA A 22 24.52 7.66 17.67
C ALA A 22 23.66 6.48 17.16
N ALA A 23 24.31 5.48 16.56
CA ALA A 23 23.72 4.16 16.44
C ALA A 23 23.70 3.50 17.82
N TYR A 24 22.52 3.35 18.42
CA TYR A 24 22.39 2.61 19.68
C TYR A 24 22.50 1.10 19.42
N TRP A 25 23.60 0.49 19.85
CA TRP A 25 23.76 -0.96 19.90
C TRP A 25 23.43 -1.46 21.31
N THR A 26 22.37 -2.25 21.47
CA THR A 26 22.21 -3.09 22.65
C THR A 26 22.81 -4.46 22.33
N TYR A 27 24.02 -4.73 22.80
CA TYR A 27 24.58 -6.08 22.78
C TYR A 27 23.80 -6.96 23.77
N SER A 28 22.99 -7.88 23.26
CA SER A 28 22.48 -9.01 24.04
C SER A 28 23.25 -10.25 23.64
N THR A 29 24.01 -10.83 24.59
CA THR A 29 24.73 -12.09 24.42
C THR A 29 23.76 -13.25 24.56
N GLN A 30 22.94 -13.49 23.54
CA GLN A 30 22.19 -14.74 23.33
C GLN A 30 21.73 -14.79 21.87
N THR A 31 22.26 -15.78 21.13
CA THR A 31 21.83 -16.23 19.78
C THR A 31 21.16 -15.16 18.91
N SER A 32 21.97 -14.41 18.16
CA SER A 32 21.57 -13.23 17.38
C SER A 32 20.46 -13.51 16.36
N LYS A 33 19.22 -13.16 16.70
CA LYS A 33 18.18 -12.87 15.70
C LYS A 33 18.57 -11.57 14.96
N PRO A 34 18.41 -11.48 13.62
CA PRO A 34 18.75 -10.27 12.87
C PRO A 34 17.89 -9.10 13.36
N THR A 35 18.53 -8.08 13.93
CA THR A 35 17.84 -6.87 14.44
C THR A 35 17.75 -5.85 13.30
N GLN A 36 16.56 -5.31 13.07
CA GLN A 36 16.31 -4.31 12.03
C GLN A 36 16.88 -2.95 12.46
N LEU A 37 17.58 -2.26 11.56
CA LEU A 37 18.22 -0.98 11.87
C LEU A 37 17.19 0.15 11.79
N VAL A 38 17.09 0.94 12.87
CA VAL A 38 16.33 2.19 12.94
C VAL A 38 17.31 3.35 13.08
N VAL A 39 17.21 4.34 12.20
CA VAL A 39 17.96 5.59 12.34
C VAL A 39 16.97 6.71 12.63
N GLN A 40 17.14 7.39 13.77
CA GLN A 40 16.45 8.64 14.05
C GLN A 40 17.30 9.81 13.51
N PRO A 41 16.76 10.68 12.64
CA PRO A 41 17.41 11.94 12.32
C PRO A 41 17.50 12.82 13.58
N ASP A 42 18.63 13.49 13.79
CA ASP A 42 18.92 14.27 15.01
C ASP A 42 17.78 15.23 15.42
N LEU A 43 17.29 15.09 16.66
CA LEU A 43 16.46 16.10 17.34
C LEU A 43 17.37 16.96 18.23
N PRO A 44 17.27 18.31 18.22
CA PRO A 44 17.81 19.10 19.31
C PRO A 44 17.04 18.76 20.60
N LEU A 45 17.76 18.31 21.63
CA LEU A 45 17.20 18.05 22.96
C LEU A 45 16.49 19.31 23.51
N VAL A 46 15.17 19.34 23.50
CA VAL A 46 14.41 20.18 24.43
C VAL A 46 14.31 19.40 25.73
N LYS A 47 15.17 19.72 26.70
CA LYS A 47 15.01 19.28 28.09
C LYS A 47 13.76 19.93 28.67
N THR A 48 12.68 19.18 28.81
CA THR A 48 11.57 19.57 29.72
C THR A 48 11.94 19.15 31.15
N THR A 49 12.50 20.07 31.91
CA THR A 49 12.53 19.97 33.37
C THR A 49 11.50 20.94 33.96
N GLY A 50 10.53 20.41 34.70
CA GLY A 50 9.90 21.11 35.82
C GLY A 50 8.71 22.02 35.50
N ALA A 51 7.55 21.66 36.04
CA ALA A 51 6.36 22.49 36.12
C ALA A 51 6.53 23.71 37.05
N ALA A 52 6.04 24.88 36.62
CA ALA A 52 5.40 25.92 37.44
C ALA A 52 4.80 27.04 36.53
N PRO A 53 3.77 27.79 36.99
CA PRO A 53 2.69 28.29 36.12
C PRO A 53 2.85 29.74 35.61
N LEU A 54 2.11 29.98 34.51
CA LEU A 54 1.67 31.22 33.85
C LEU A 54 2.00 32.59 34.49
N THR A 55 2.56 33.48 33.66
CA THR A 55 2.26 34.92 33.65
C THR A 55 2.19 35.43 32.21
N LEU A 56 1.03 36.00 31.85
CA LEU A 56 0.79 36.77 30.62
C LEU A 56 1.50 38.12 30.70
N SER A 57 2.22 38.49 29.64
CA SER A 57 2.65 39.86 29.39
C SER A 57 2.49 40.15 27.89
N ALA A 58 1.57 41.06 27.58
CA ALA A 58 1.37 41.62 26.26
C ALA A 58 2.54 42.54 25.89
N GLY A 59 3.00 42.49 24.63
CA GLY A 59 4.01 43.42 24.15
C GLY A 59 4.50 43.17 22.72
N SER A 60 4.09 44.07 21.83
CA SER A 60 4.70 44.47 20.55
C SER A 60 4.75 43.49 19.37
N SER A 61 4.02 43.92 18.34
CA SER A 61 4.20 43.72 16.91
C SER A 61 5.64 43.49 16.45
N GLY A 62 5.89 42.32 15.86
CA GLY A 62 7.01 42.05 14.98
C GLY A 62 6.57 40.99 13.97
N GLN A 63 6.63 41.33 12.68
CA GLN A 63 6.46 40.37 11.58
C GLN A 63 7.49 39.26 11.73
N ALA A 64 7.04 38.07 12.13
CA ALA A 64 7.82 36.85 12.03
C ALA A 64 7.38 36.12 10.76
N SER A 65 8.21 36.18 9.73
CA SER A 65 8.13 35.26 8.59
C SER A 65 8.31 33.84 9.12
N VAL A 66 7.25 33.04 9.07
CA VAL A 66 7.31 31.61 9.40
C VAL A 66 7.97 30.91 8.21
N SER A 67 9.29 30.70 8.26
CA SER A 67 9.94 29.68 7.43
C SER A 67 9.66 28.32 8.08
N SER A 68 8.72 27.56 7.53
CA SER A 68 8.28 26.26 8.04
C SER A 68 9.19 25.10 7.62
N ASP A 69 10.51 25.27 7.67
CA ASP A 69 11.49 24.20 7.37
C ASP A 69 11.82 23.35 8.61
N ALA A 70 10.80 22.97 9.38
CA ALA A 70 10.98 21.88 10.33
C ALA A 70 10.97 20.57 9.52
N ALA A 71 12.16 20.08 9.15
CA ALA A 71 12.30 18.78 8.50
C ALA A 71 11.56 17.73 9.34
N LEU A 72 10.56 17.08 8.75
CA LEU A 72 9.83 16.03 9.43
C LEU A 72 10.80 14.86 9.70
N SER A 73 11.21 14.69 10.97
CA SER A 73 12.11 13.62 11.36
C SER A 73 11.31 12.33 11.61
N PHE A 74 11.16 11.51 10.58
CA PHE A 74 10.60 10.16 10.74
C PHE A 74 11.71 9.15 11.02
N PRO A 75 11.49 8.14 11.87
CA PRO A 75 12.40 7.01 11.96
C PRO A 75 12.53 6.33 10.60
N VAL A 76 13.76 6.14 10.14
CA VAL A 76 14.07 5.38 8.92
C VAL A 76 14.28 3.92 9.30
N VAL A 77 13.53 3.03 8.66
CA VAL A 77 13.57 1.59 8.91
C VAL A 77 14.13 0.87 7.68
N LEU A 78 15.28 0.22 7.84
CA LEU A 78 15.94 -0.53 6.78
C LEU A 78 15.40 -1.97 6.70
N PRO A 79 15.35 -2.63 5.52
CA PRO A 79 14.92 -4.02 5.45
C PRO A 79 15.91 -4.96 6.18
N PRO A 80 15.46 -6.16 6.58
CA PRO A 80 16.35 -7.19 7.13
C PRO A 80 17.54 -7.46 6.19
N ARG A 81 18.67 -7.88 6.76
CA ARG A 81 19.91 -8.22 6.03
C ARG A 81 20.60 -7.02 5.36
N THR A 82 20.22 -5.78 5.69
CA THR A 82 21.01 -4.60 5.31
C THR A 82 22.39 -4.64 5.98
N SER A 83 23.47 -4.54 5.21
CA SER A 83 24.82 -4.53 5.77
C SER A 83 25.14 -3.20 6.47
N PRO A 84 26.00 -3.19 7.51
CA PRO A 84 26.43 -1.95 8.16
C PRO A 84 27.05 -0.93 7.20
N GLU A 85 27.77 -1.40 6.18
CA GLU A 85 28.41 -0.56 5.16
C GLU A 85 27.41 0.18 4.28
N GLN A 86 26.25 -0.44 4.01
CA GLN A 86 25.19 0.15 3.19
C GLN A 86 24.22 1.02 4.00
N ALA A 87 24.18 0.86 5.33
CA ALA A 87 23.14 1.43 6.18
C ALA A 87 23.08 2.96 6.12
N SER A 88 24.21 3.66 6.15
CA SER A 88 24.26 5.14 6.11
C SER A 88 23.73 5.69 4.77
N THR A 89 24.21 5.14 3.66
CA THR A 89 23.80 5.52 2.31
C THR A 89 22.32 5.23 2.07
N LEU A 90 21.83 4.04 2.46
CA LEU A 90 20.42 3.69 2.33
C LEU A 90 19.53 4.59 3.19
N THR A 91 19.96 4.89 4.42
CA THR A 91 19.22 5.79 5.31
C THR A 91 19.06 7.17 4.69
N ALA A 92 20.14 7.76 4.18
CA ALA A 92 20.09 9.07 3.53
C ALA A 92 19.17 9.06 2.29
N ASN A 93 19.28 8.02 1.46
CA ASN A 93 18.45 7.86 0.26
C ASN A 93 16.96 7.71 0.62
N PHE A 94 16.63 6.86 1.60
CA PHE A 94 15.26 6.64 2.03
C PHE A 94 14.67 7.92 2.65
N LEU A 95 15.42 8.60 3.51
CA LEU A 95 14.99 9.87 4.08
C LEU A 95 14.67 10.91 2.99
N GLN A 96 15.51 11.02 1.96
CA GLN A 96 15.24 11.90 0.83
C GLN A 96 13.95 11.51 0.08
N GLN A 97 13.74 10.21 -0.17
CA GLN A 97 12.53 9.70 -0.83
C GLN A 97 11.27 9.99 -0.01
N CYS A 98 11.31 9.75 1.29
CA CYS A 98 10.22 10.01 2.23
C CYS A 98 9.89 11.50 2.34
N ASN A 99 10.91 12.37 2.43
CA ASN A 99 10.70 13.81 2.43
C ASN A 99 10.02 14.29 1.14
N ASN A 100 10.37 13.71 -0.01
CA ASN A 100 9.69 14.00 -1.27
C ASN A 100 8.23 13.54 -1.23
N ALA A 101 7.94 12.36 -0.68
CA ALA A 101 6.56 11.86 -0.55
C ALA A 101 5.70 12.73 0.37
N ALA A 102 6.30 13.38 1.36
CA ALA A 102 5.62 14.28 2.28
C ALA A 102 5.43 15.71 1.75
N ALA A 103 5.77 16.01 0.48
CA ALA A 103 5.77 17.37 -0.07
C ALA A 103 4.44 18.12 0.07
N TYR A 104 3.31 17.41 0.04
CA TYR A 104 1.96 17.99 0.21
C TYR A 104 1.32 17.64 1.56
N GLY A 105 2.14 17.29 2.55
CA GLY A 105 1.70 16.87 3.87
C GLY A 105 1.26 15.41 3.94
N LEU A 106 1.09 14.92 5.17
CA LEU A 106 0.74 13.52 5.44
C LEU A 106 -0.75 13.33 5.68
N PRO A 107 -1.33 12.16 5.30
CA PRO A 107 -2.74 11.86 5.56
C PRO A 107 -3.14 11.89 7.04
N SER A 108 -2.21 11.53 7.92
CA SER A 108 -2.23 11.72 9.38
C SER A 108 -0.80 11.66 9.92
N THR A 109 -0.58 11.79 11.23
CA THR A 109 0.78 11.79 11.83
C THR A 109 1.00 10.66 12.85
N ALA A 110 0.03 9.76 13.01
CA ALA A 110 0.12 8.66 13.95
C ALA A 110 1.14 7.60 13.49
N GLU A 111 2.13 7.28 14.33
CA GLU A 111 3.10 6.19 14.13
C GLU A 111 3.70 6.14 12.71
N VAL A 112 4.17 7.30 12.22
CA VAL A 112 4.72 7.42 10.87
C VAL A 112 6.19 7.02 10.86
N ARG A 113 6.56 6.16 9.89
CA ARG A 113 7.93 5.70 9.67
C ARG A 113 8.28 5.76 8.19
N CYS A 114 9.55 5.99 7.92
CA CYS A 114 10.13 6.02 6.59
C CYS A 114 10.73 4.67 6.22
N TYR A 115 10.33 4.15 5.07
CA TYR A 115 10.82 2.92 4.48
C TYR A 115 11.37 3.23 3.08
N GLY A 116 12.05 2.26 2.47
CA GLY A 116 12.56 2.41 1.11
C GLY A 116 11.44 2.70 0.12
N GLY A 117 11.41 3.93 -0.41
CA GLY A 117 10.46 4.37 -1.43
C GLY A 117 9.10 4.85 -0.92
N TYR A 118 8.79 4.69 0.37
CA TYR A 118 7.46 5.04 0.91
C TYR A 118 7.49 5.41 2.40
N LEU A 119 6.49 6.18 2.82
CA LEU A 119 6.15 6.43 4.23
C LEU A 119 4.91 5.62 4.58
N ALA A 120 4.85 5.09 5.80
CA ALA A 120 3.68 4.38 6.31
C ALA A 120 3.29 4.87 7.70
N SER A 121 1.98 5.00 7.95
CA SER A 121 1.42 5.13 9.29
C SER A 121 0.99 3.76 9.78
N LEU A 122 1.59 3.30 10.89
CA LEU A 122 1.26 2.00 11.46
C LEU A 122 0.00 2.07 12.32
N ASN A 123 -0.79 0.99 12.36
CA ASN A 123 -1.90 0.86 13.29
C ASN A 123 -1.72 -0.39 14.18
N TYR A 124 -1.44 -0.18 15.47
CA TYR A 124 -1.24 -1.27 16.42
C TYR A 124 -2.54 -1.97 16.84
N GLU A 125 -3.70 -1.30 16.73
CA GLU A 125 -5.00 -1.89 17.02
C GLU A 125 -5.45 -2.84 15.90
N ARG A 126 -5.24 -2.45 14.64
CA ARG A 126 -5.67 -3.24 13.48
C ARG A 126 -4.57 -4.14 12.91
N ARG A 127 -3.32 -3.89 13.32
CA ARG A 127 -2.12 -4.62 12.87
C ARG A 127 -1.94 -4.60 11.34
N ILE A 128 -2.40 -3.52 10.72
CA ILE A 128 -2.21 -3.18 9.30
C ILE A 128 -1.90 -1.67 9.22
N PRO A 129 -1.35 -1.16 8.12
CA PRO A 129 -1.14 0.29 7.97
C PRO A 129 -2.46 1.07 7.97
N ASN A 130 -2.47 2.29 8.52
CA ASN A 130 -3.56 3.24 8.27
C ASN A 130 -3.52 3.73 6.82
N TRP A 131 -2.32 3.98 6.31
CA TRP A 131 -2.04 4.41 4.94
C TRP A 131 -0.55 4.23 4.65
N VAL A 132 -0.25 4.17 3.36
CA VAL A 132 1.09 4.24 2.77
C VAL A 132 1.09 5.35 1.73
N ILE A 133 2.15 6.17 1.69
CA ILE A 133 2.35 7.21 0.68
C ILE A 133 3.71 7.04 -0.01
N GLU A 134 3.71 7.13 -1.33
CA GLU A 134 4.89 6.95 -2.19
C GLU A 134 4.91 7.98 -3.33
N VAL A 135 6.09 8.24 -3.88
CA VAL A 135 6.26 9.00 -5.14
C VAL A 135 6.76 8.04 -6.20
N VAL A 136 5.95 7.82 -7.22
CA VAL A 136 6.27 6.87 -8.30
C VAL A 136 6.95 7.62 -9.43
N ASP A 137 8.25 7.43 -9.60
CA ASP A 137 9.04 7.98 -10.69
C ASP A 137 9.44 6.89 -11.68
N TYR A 138 8.79 6.86 -12.84
CA TYR A 138 9.05 5.87 -13.88
C TYR A 138 10.50 5.86 -14.36
N ARG A 139 11.21 6.99 -14.27
CA ARG A 139 12.63 7.09 -14.69
C ARG A 139 13.55 6.27 -13.79
N ARG A 140 13.11 5.94 -12.57
CA ARG A 140 13.84 5.09 -11.63
C ARG A 140 13.51 3.60 -11.80
N LEU A 141 12.52 3.27 -12.61
CA LEU A 141 12.22 1.88 -12.94
C LEU A 141 13.19 1.42 -14.05
N PRO A 142 13.84 0.25 -13.91
CA PRO A 142 14.72 -0.27 -14.93
C PRO A 142 13.99 -0.35 -16.27
N SER A 143 14.50 0.37 -17.28
CA SER A 143 14.07 0.18 -18.65
C SER A 143 14.63 -1.16 -19.11
N ARG A 144 13.77 -2.06 -19.61
CA ARG A 144 14.23 -3.13 -20.51
C ARG A 144 14.99 -2.41 -21.64
N ARG A 145 16.32 -2.44 -21.63
CA ARG A 145 17.11 -1.98 -22.79
C ARG A 145 16.66 -2.87 -23.94
N ARG A 146 15.92 -2.29 -24.88
CA ARG A 146 15.63 -2.94 -26.15
C ARG A 146 16.98 -3.06 -26.84
N SER A 147 17.52 -4.27 -26.94
CA SER A 147 18.72 -4.53 -27.74
C SER A 147 18.54 -3.87 -29.12
N PRO A 148 19.56 -3.23 -29.71
CA PRO A 148 19.43 -2.67 -31.05
C PRO A 148 19.00 -3.80 -31.98
N ALA A 149 17.89 -3.61 -32.67
CA ALA A 149 17.40 -4.56 -33.65
C ALA A 149 18.51 -4.77 -34.69
N ALA A 150 19.06 -5.98 -34.76
CA ALA A 150 19.83 -6.40 -35.91
C ALA A 150 18.91 -6.33 -37.14
N ALA A 151 19.47 -5.83 -38.25
CA ALA A 151 18.78 -5.61 -39.51
C ALA A 151 18.05 -6.87 -40.02
N PRO A 152 16.97 -6.73 -40.81
CA PRO A 152 16.16 -7.86 -41.22
C PRO A 152 16.89 -8.68 -42.28
N ALA A 153 17.18 -9.94 -41.97
CA ALA A 153 17.46 -10.96 -42.98
C ALA A 153 16.15 -11.66 -43.36
N THR A 154 15.97 -11.83 -44.66
CA THR A 154 14.77 -12.31 -45.33
C THR A 154 14.51 -13.82 -45.17
N SER A 155 13.21 -14.15 -45.28
CA SER A 155 12.58 -15.40 -45.77
C SER A 155 12.55 -16.66 -44.89
N GLY A 156 11.33 -17.14 -44.62
CA GLY A 156 10.95 -18.55 -44.85
C GLY A 156 10.31 -19.32 -43.68
N GLY A 157 9.00 -19.60 -43.79
CA GLY A 157 8.40 -20.93 -43.51
C GLY A 157 8.06 -21.35 -42.07
N ASP A 158 6.76 -21.54 -41.84
CA ASP A 158 6.04 -22.37 -40.87
C ASP A 158 6.82 -23.28 -39.89
N ALA A 159 6.48 -23.20 -38.59
CA ALA A 159 5.81 -24.28 -37.83
C ALA A 159 5.83 -23.96 -36.32
N ALA A 160 4.72 -24.28 -35.65
CA ALA A 160 4.58 -24.23 -34.22
C ALA A 160 5.50 -25.24 -33.51
N GLN A 161 6.20 -24.80 -32.48
CA GLN A 161 6.66 -25.63 -31.36
C GLN A 161 6.94 -24.74 -30.15
N GLY A 162 6.51 -25.21 -28.99
CA GLY A 162 6.74 -24.55 -27.71
C GLY A 162 8.22 -24.58 -27.38
N GLU A 163 8.73 -23.48 -26.85
CA GLU A 163 10.07 -23.40 -26.30
C GLU A 163 9.95 -23.23 -24.79
N GLU A 164 10.24 -24.34 -24.11
CA GLU A 164 10.87 -24.33 -22.80
C GLU A 164 12.18 -23.54 -22.95
N GLU A 165 12.33 -22.41 -22.26
CA GLU A 165 13.62 -21.72 -22.16
C GLU A 165 14.53 -22.56 -21.25
N GLU A 166 15.24 -23.52 -21.85
CA GLU A 166 16.45 -24.10 -21.29
C GLU A 166 17.53 -23.01 -21.16
N GLY A 167 18.20 -23.04 -20.01
CA GLY A 167 19.11 -22.01 -19.55
C GLY A 167 20.30 -21.76 -20.47
N VAL A 168 20.52 -20.48 -20.75
CA VAL A 168 21.87 -19.95 -20.97
C VAL A 168 22.23 -19.17 -19.71
N GLU A 169 23.19 -19.70 -18.94
CA GLU A 169 23.82 -18.98 -17.82
C GLU A 169 24.53 -17.73 -18.36
N ASP A 170 23.81 -16.61 -18.42
CA ASP A 170 24.43 -15.29 -18.48
C ASP A 170 24.92 -14.93 -17.08
N THR A 171 26.24 -14.85 -16.92
CA THR A 171 26.95 -14.58 -15.65
C THR A 171 26.82 -13.11 -15.20
N SER A 172 25.71 -12.44 -15.53
CA SER A 172 25.41 -11.05 -15.16
C SER A 172 24.25 -10.88 -14.16
N SER A 173 23.68 -11.99 -13.68
CA SER A 173 22.45 -12.06 -12.86
C SER A 173 22.50 -11.39 -11.49
N ASP A 174 23.66 -10.98 -10.99
CA ASP A 174 23.78 -10.36 -9.66
C ASP A 174 23.30 -8.89 -9.60
N ARG A 175 23.14 -8.22 -10.75
CA ARG A 175 22.85 -6.77 -10.80
C ARG A 175 21.38 -6.40 -10.99
N GLU A 176 20.49 -7.33 -11.34
CA GLU A 176 19.08 -7.00 -11.60
C GLU A 176 18.21 -7.11 -10.35
N VAL A 177 17.51 -6.03 -9.98
CA VAL A 177 16.57 -6.02 -8.84
C VAL A 177 15.42 -6.99 -9.11
N SER A 178 15.22 -7.96 -8.22
CA SER A 178 14.28 -9.07 -8.45
C SER A 178 13.41 -9.34 -7.23
N ARG A 179 12.10 -9.44 -7.48
CA ARG A 179 11.08 -9.75 -6.46
C ARG A 179 11.30 -11.14 -5.84
N ASN A 180 11.88 -12.07 -6.61
CA ASN A 180 12.12 -13.45 -6.15
C ASN A 180 13.18 -13.53 -5.05
N ARG A 181 13.97 -12.46 -4.85
CA ARG A 181 14.94 -12.36 -3.74
C ARG A 181 14.34 -11.75 -2.48
N SER A 182 13.12 -11.19 -2.57
CA SER A 182 12.43 -10.57 -1.45
C SER A 182 11.52 -11.56 -0.74
N ASN A 183 11.46 -11.48 0.58
CA ASN A 183 10.61 -12.32 1.42
C ASN A 183 9.79 -11.44 2.35
N PHE A 184 8.54 -11.84 2.60
CA PHE A 184 7.73 -11.21 3.65
C PHE A 184 8.42 -11.36 5.00
N TYR A 185 8.45 -10.30 5.80
CA TYR A 185 9.08 -10.31 7.11
C TYR A 185 8.32 -9.46 8.12
N ALA A 186 8.42 -9.87 9.38
CA ALA A 186 7.90 -9.12 10.51
C ALA A 186 8.78 -7.92 10.87
N ASP A 187 8.17 -6.79 11.22
CA ASP A 187 8.89 -5.58 11.57
C ASP A 187 9.41 -5.66 13.02
N ASN A 188 10.72 -5.81 13.18
CA ASN A 188 11.34 -5.95 14.51
C ASN A 188 11.35 -4.63 15.30
N THR A 189 11.00 -3.52 14.66
CA THR A 189 10.89 -2.19 15.25
C THR A 189 9.46 -1.92 15.77
N VAL A 190 8.53 -2.85 15.54
CA VAL A 190 7.19 -2.88 16.15
C VAL A 190 7.25 -3.71 17.44
N PRO A 191 6.63 -3.26 18.55
CA PRO A 191 6.51 -4.05 19.76
C PRO A 191 5.92 -5.43 19.48
N GLU A 192 6.45 -6.47 20.13
CA GLU A 192 6.11 -7.87 19.85
C GLU A 192 4.59 -8.15 19.89
N VAL A 193 3.88 -7.53 20.84
CA VAL A 193 2.41 -7.67 21.01
C VAL A 193 1.59 -7.11 19.83
N PHE A 194 2.19 -6.31 18.95
CA PHE A 194 1.56 -5.74 17.76
C PHE A 194 2.23 -6.21 16.46
N ARG A 195 3.28 -7.03 16.57
CA ARG A 195 4.05 -7.51 15.43
C ARG A 195 3.25 -8.55 14.65
N VAL A 196 3.34 -8.45 13.33
CA VAL A 196 2.65 -9.35 12.40
C VAL A 196 3.66 -10.23 11.72
N GLU A 197 3.47 -11.53 11.88
CA GLU A 197 4.32 -12.53 11.24
C GLU A 197 3.80 -12.91 9.85
N PRO A 198 4.66 -13.32 8.91
CA PRO A 198 4.25 -13.70 7.55
C PRO A 198 3.21 -14.83 7.45
N ASP A 199 3.05 -15.61 8.52
CA ASP A 199 2.09 -16.71 8.66
C ASP A 199 0.77 -16.27 9.33
N SER A 200 0.63 -15.00 9.74
CA SER A 200 -0.59 -14.49 10.41
C SER A 200 -1.80 -14.40 9.47
N TYR A 201 -1.61 -14.61 8.16
CA TYR A 201 -2.63 -14.42 7.13
C TYR A 201 -3.18 -15.79 6.73
N THR A 202 -3.80 -16.46 7.69
CA THR A 202 -4.23 -17.87 7.57
C THR A 202 -5.66 -18.01 7.02
N SER A 203 -6.46 -16.95 7.08
CA SER A 203 -7.82 -16.92 6.54
C SER A 203 -7.83 -17.29 5.06
N ARG A 204 -8.66 -18.26 4.70
CA ARG A 204 -8.74 -18.80 3.35
C ARG A 204 -9.09 -17.70 2.34
N GLY A 205 -8.46 -17.75 1.18
CA GLY A 205 -8.74 -16.83 0.08
C GLY A 205 -8.02 -15.49 0.21
N MET A 206 -7.42 -15.18 1.37
CA MET A 206 -6.61 -14.00 1.56
C MET A 206 -5.16 -14.23 1.11
N SER A 207 -4.56 -13.15 0.66
CA SER A 207 -3.15 -13.04 0.27
C SER A 207 -2.52 -11.89 1.04
N ARG A 208 -1.18 -11.83 1.02
CA ARG A 208 -0.40 -10.70 1.55
C ARG A 208 -0.38 -9.57 0.51
N GLY A 209 -1.41 -8.73 0.55
CA GLY A 209 -1.63 -7.63 -0.39
C GLY A 209 -0.71 -6.44 -0.11
N HIS A 210 0.01 -5.96 -1.12
CA HIS A 210 0.88 -4.78 -0.97
C HIS A 210 0.07 -3.48 -1.16
N LEU A 211 0.36 -2.46 -0.35
CA LEU A 211 -0.18 -1.11 -0.56
C LEU A 211 0.73 -0.28 -1.50
N ALA A 212 2.03 -0.23 -1.20
CA ALA A 212 3.09 0.18 -2.11
C ALA A 212 3.63 -1.04 -2.87
N ALA A 213 3.41 -1.07 -4.18
CA ALA A 213 3.62 -2.28 -4.98
C ALA A 213 5.11 -2.50 -5.28
N ALA A 214 5.64 -3.69 -4.98
CA ALA A 214 7.05 -4.02 -5.20
C ALA A 214 7.56 -3.71 -6.63
N GLN A 215 6.69 -3.84 -7.64
CA GLN A 215 7.03 -3.55 -9.03
C GLN A 215 7.35 -2.07 -9.32
N LEU A 216 6.93 -1.16 -8.44
CA LEU A 216 7.22 0.28 -8.48
C LEU A 216 8.49 0.66 -7.71
N HIS A 217 9.08 -0.28 -6.97
CA HIS A 217 10.26 -0.08 -6.12
C HIS A 217 11.47 -0.84 -6.64
N LYS A 218 11.88 -0.52 -7.87
CA LYS A 218 12.96 -1.25 -8.58
C LYS A 218 14.31 -0.52 -8.63
N ALA A 219 14.46 0.59 -7.90
CA ALA A 219 15.70 1.36 -7.92
C ALA A 219 16.85 0.65 -7.18
N SER A 220 16.53 -0.15 -6.16
CA SER A 220 17.49 -1.03 -5.48
C SER A 220 16.78 -2.24 -4.88
N GLN A 221 17.53 -3.32 -4.62
CA GLN A 221 16.98 -4.49 -3.94
C GLN A 221 16.49 -4.16 -2.54
N ALA A 222 17.18 -3.28 -1.80
CA ALA A 222 16.74 -2.83 -0.48
C ALA A 222 15.41 -2.06 -0.51
N GLU A 223 15.17 -1.24 -1.55
CA GLU A 223 13.88 -0.57 -1.73
C GLU A 223 12.77 -1.57 -1.99
N MET A 224 13.00 -2.54 -2.88
CA MET A 224 12.05 -3.62 -3.14
C MET A 224 11.78 -4.45 -1.89
N ASP A 225 12.81 -4.85 -1.17
CA ASP A 225 12.70 -5.64 0.06
C ASP A 225 11.90 -4.88 1.12
N ALA A 226 12.06 -3.55 1.22
CA ALA A 226 11.27 -2.73 2.15
C ALA A 226 9.74 -2.86 1.93
N THR A 227 9.29 -3.16 0.71
CA THR A 227 7.86 -3.34 0.40
C THR A 227 7.25 -4.64 0.96
N PHE A 228 8.08 -5.58 1.43
CA PHE A 228 7.64 -6.86 1.99
C PHE A 228 7.42 -6.83 3.51
N ASN A 229 7.46 -5.65 4.13
CA ASN A 229 7.24 -5.47 5.56
C ASN A 229 5.77 -5.71 5.94
N MET A 230 5.53 -6.71 6.79
CA MET A 230 4.17 -7.15 7.18
C MET A 230 3.37 -6.10 7.94
N ASN A 231 3.99 -5.27 8.77
CA ASN A 231 3.29 -4.24 9.56
C ASN A 231 3.09 -2.94 8.78
N ALA A 232 4.03 -2.62 7.87
CA ALA A 232 4.10 -1.31 7.23
C ALA A 232 3.47 -1.22 5.86
N ASN A 233 3.34 -2.34 5.14
CA ASN A 233 2.90 -2.31 3.74
C ASN A 233 1.93 -3.41 3.33
N ILE A 234 1.61 -4.34 4.22
CA ILE A 234 0.80 -5.51 3.89
C ILE A 234 -0.57 -5.46 4.58
N VAL A 235 -1.61 -5.86 3.84
CA VAL A 235 -2.98 -6.05 4.33
C VAL A 235 -3.53 -7.41 3.91
N PRO A 236 -4.39 -8.06 4.71
CA PRO A 236 -5.11 -9.24 4.23
C PRO A 236 -6.00 -8.86 3.06
N GLN A 237 -5.67 -9.36 1.86
CA GLN A 237 -6.35 -8.98 0.62
C GLN A 237 -6.87 -10.21 -0.10
N ASP A 238 -8.13 -10.18 -0.53
CA ASP A 238 -8.68 -11.25 -1.37
C ASP A 238 -7.76 -11.50 -2.58
N MET A 239 -7.37 -12.75 -2.79
CA MET A 239 -6.36 -13.06 -3.80
C MET A 239 -6.84 -12.81 -5.23
N THR A 240 -8.16 -12.86 -5.49
CA THR A 240 -8.69 -12.60 -6.83
C THR A 240 -8.73 -11.10 -7.11
N LEU A 241 -9.06 -10.29 -6.10
CA LEU A 241 -8.87 -8.84 -6.15
C LEU A 241 -7.39 -8.50 -6.39
N ASN A 242 -6.49 -9.06 -5.58
CA ASN A 242 -5.05 -8.79 -5.66
C ASN A 242 -4.47 -9.14 -7.05
N ALA A 243 -4.84 -10.31 -7.58
CA ALA A 243 -4.32 -10.81 -8.86
C ALA A 243 -4.93 -10.15 -10.10
N VAL A 244 -6.06 -9.45 -9.98
CA VAL A 244 -6.80 -8.90 -11.13
C VAL A 244 -7.03 -7.41 -11.00
N ASP A 245 -8.07 -6.98 -10.26
CA ASP A 245 -8.53 -5.59 -10.31
C ASP A 245 -7.63 -4.62 -9.55
N TRP A 246 -7.00 -5.07 -8.46
CA TRP A 246 -5.98 -4.29 -7.79
C TRP A 246 -4.72 -4.16 -8.66
N LEU A 247 -4.30 -5.24 -9.32
CA LEU A 247 -3.18 -5.22 -10.26
C LEU A 247 -3.45 -4.30 -11.47
N ARG A 248 -4.69 -4.19 -11.93
CA ARG A 248 -5.09 -3.19 -12.94
C ARG A 248 -4.85 -1.77 -12.44
N LEU A 249 -5.19 -1.48 -11.18
CA LEU A 249 -4.98 -0.17 -10.57
C LEU A 249 -3.49 0.15 -10.35
N GLU A 250 -2.68 -0.84 -9.99
CA GLU A 250 -1.21 -0.71 -9.96
C GLU A 250 -0.64 -0.49 -11.37
N SER A 251 -1.17 -1.17 -12.38
CA SER A 251 -0.77 -1.00 -13.77
C SER A 251 -1.11 0.40 -14.28
N LEU A 252 -2.29 0.94 -13.89
CA LEU A 252 -2.65 2.34 -14.14
C LEU A 252 -1.66 3.29 -13.47
N THR A 253 -1.29 3.03 -12.20
CA THR A 253 -0.29 3.84 -11.48
C THR A 253 1.05 3.88 -12.23
N ARG A 254 1.52 2.73 -12.73
CA ARG A 254 2.73 2.65 -13.55
C ARG A 254 2.60 3.39 -14.88
N LYS A 255 1.46 3.26 -15.56
CA LYS A 255 1.15 3.97 -16.82
C LYS A 255 1.18 5.48 -16.61
N LEU A 256 0.47 5.98 -15.60
CA LEU A 256 0.42 7.41 -15.27
C LEU A 256 1.81 7.95 -14.93
N SER A 257 2.57 7.24 -14.10
CA SER A 257 3.94 7.66 -13.77
C SER A 257 4.80 7.79 -15.03
N LYS A 258 4.66 6.90 -16.01
CA LYS A 258 5.37 6.99 -17.30
C LYS A 258 4.95 8.25 -18.07
N GLU A 259 3.65 8.45 -18.25
CA GLU A 259 3.09 9.56 -19.03
C GLU A 259 3.47 10.91 -18.42
N VAL A 260 3.42 11.02 -17.10
CA VAL A 260 3.74 12.23 -16.31
C VAL A 260 5.25 12.50 -16.26
N SER A 261 6.09 11.48 -16.04
CA SER A 261 7.53 11.66 -15.81
C SER A 261 8.32 11.85 -17.12
N VAL A 262 7.87 11.23 -18.22
CA VAL A 262 8.60 11.22 -19.51
C VAL A 262 7.96 12.15 -20.53
N GLY A 263 6.72 12.59 -20.31
CA GLY A 263 5.98 13.43 -21.24
C GLY A 263 5.61 12.62 -22.50
N GLN A 264 4.45 11.96 -22.49
CA GLN A 264 3.95 11.38 -23.72
C GLN A 264 3.37 12.52 -24.60
N GLN A 265 3.89 12.67 -25.82
CA GLN A 265 3.29 13.55 -26.83
C GLN A 265 1.79 13.25 -26.91
N ARG A 266 0.98 14.22 -26.50
CA ARG A 266 -0.47 14.19 -26.64
C ARG A 266 -0.76 13.86 -28.09
N GLY A 267 -1.45 12.75 -28.34
CA GLY A 267 -1.89 12.35 -29.68
C GLY A 267 -2.98 13.27 -30.21
N ASP A 268 -2.66 14.55 -30.36
CA ASP A 268 -3.45 15.51 -31.11
C ASP A 268 -2.64 15.91 -32.33
N ASN A 269 -3.16 15.60 -33.53
CA ASN A 269 -2.55 15.90 -34.81
C ASN A 269 -2.67 17.40 -35.11
N THR A 270 -2.05 18.24 -34.28
CA THR A 270 -1.90 19.67 -34.57
C THR A 270 -0.44 19.95 -34.90
N PRO A 271 -0.10 20.40 -36.13
CA PRO A 271 1.28 20.70 -36.48
C PRO A 271 1.77 21.90 -35.66
N VAL A 272 2.70 21.65 -34.74
CA VAL A 272 3.34 22.68 -33.93
C VAL A 272 4.32 23.45 -34.81
N LYS A 273 4.12 24.77 -34.89
CA LYS A 273 5.07 25.71 -35.49
C LYS A 273 6.38 25.68 -34.69
N ASN A 274 7.50 25.57 -35.41
CA ASN A 274 8.84 25.73 -34.87
C ASN A 274 9.00 27.12 -34.26
N THR A 275 9.02 27.21 -32.93
CA THR A 275 9.63 28.32 -32.20
C THR A 275 10.84 27.78 -31.46
N THR A 276 12.00 28.18 -31.95
CA THR A 276 13.30 28.01 -31.31
C THR A 276 13.37 28.93 -30.11
N GLU A 277 12.99 28.43 -28.93
CA GLU A 277 13.40 29.02 -27.66
C GLU A 277 14.04 27.94 -26.80
N SER A 278 15.26 28.25 -26.37
CA SER A 278 16.05 27.50 -25.42
C SER A 278 15.39 27.62 -24.03
N GLU A 279 14.39 26.77 -23.76
CA GLU A 279 13.81 26.64 -22.42
C GLU A 279 14.48 25.49 -21.64
N GLY A 280 14.84 25.80 -20.39
CA GLY A 280 15.55 24.90 -19.48
C GLY A 280 14.87 23.54 -19.30
N ALA A 281 15.67 22.54 -18.93
CA ALA A 281 15.26 21.17 -18.68
C ALA A 281 13.85 21.08 -18.07
N SER A 282 12.86 20.73 -18.88
CA SER A 282 11.49 20.45 -18.44
C SER A 282 11.56 19.43 -17.30
N SER A 283 11.40 19.89 -16.06
CA SER A 283 11.31 19.00 -14.91
C SER A 283 10.06 18.13 -15.11
N GLY A 284 10.25 16.89 -15.54
CA GLY A 284 9.15 15.93 -15.71
C GLY A 284 8.27 15.90 -14.46
N GLY A 285 6.96 15.69 -14.66
CA GLY A 285 5.99 15.72 -13.57
C GLY A 285 6.23 14.61 -12.54
N LYS A 286 5.48 14.65 -11.45
CA LYS A 286 5.53 13.65 -10.37
C LYS A 286 4.16 13.03 -10.13
N LEU A 287 4.15 11.75 -9.80
CA LEU A 287 2.95 11.05 -9.36
C LEU A 287 3.10 10.69 -7.88
N TYR A 288 2.23 11.25 -7.05
CA TYR A 288 2.09 10.91 -5.64
C TYR A 288 0.93 9.94 -5.48
N VAL A 289 1.11 8.94 -4.63
CA VAL A 289 0.14 7.87 -4.44
C VAL A 289 -0.05 7.65 -2.95
N VAL A 290 -1.29 7.73 -2.47
CA VAL A 290 -1.67 7.29 -1.13
C VAL A 290 -2.53 6.04 -1.25
N THR A 291 -2.18 4.98 -0.55
CA THR A 291 -2.89 3.70 -0.60
C THR A 291 -3.19 3.23 0.82
N GLY A 292 -4.36 2.64 1.06
CA GLY A 292 -4.68 2.14 2.39
C GLY A 292 -5.96 1.30 2.48
N PRO A 293 -6.19 0.70 3.65
CA PRO A 293 -7.44 0.01 3.96
C PRO A 293 -8.58 0.98 4.27
N ALA A 294 -9.81 0.57 3.97
CA ALA A 294 -11.04 1.23 4.41
C ALA A 294 -12.02 0.23 5.02
N PHE A 295 -12.70 0.68 6.08
CA PHE A 295 -13.74 -0.07 6.78
C PHE A 295 -15.06 0.64 6.56
N VAL A 296 -15.91 0.05 5.71
CA VAL A 296 -17.17 0.65 5.28
C VAL A 296 -18.30 0.04 6.11
N PRO A 297 -19.11 0.85 6.81
CA PRO A 297 -20.22 0.33 7.59
C PRO A 297 -21.33 -0.21 6.67
N ARG A 298 -22.06 -1.19 7.16
CA ARG A 298 -23.20 -1.82 6.49
C ARG A 298 -24.44 -1.74 7.36
N PHE A 299 -25.60 -1.72 6.73
CA PHE A 299 -26.86 -1.85 7.46
C PHE A 299 -27.03 -3.31 7.92
N VAL A 300 -27.30 -3.48 9.20
CA VAL A 300 -27.46 -4.77 9.86
C VAL A 300 -28.81 -4.77 10.55
N ARG A 301 -29.60 -5.81 10.28
CA ARG A 301 -30.83 -6.10 11.02
C ARG A 301 -30.47 -6.81 12.32
N VAL A 302 -30.99 -6.32 13.43
CA VAL A 302 -30.78 -6.90 14.75
C VAL A 302 -32.01 -7.72 15.11
N GLU A 303 -31.90 -9.03 14.95
CA GLU A 303 -32.97 -9.98 15.25
C GLU A 303 -32.78 -10.55 16.64
N ARG A 304 -33.85 -10.61 17.44
CA ARG A 304 -33.77 -11.18 18.79
C ARG A 304 -34.08 -12.67 18.74
N ARG A 305 -33.14 -13.49 19.19
CA ARG A 305 -33.31 -14.94 19.29
C ARG A 305 -34.17 -15.31 20.50
N PRO A 306 -34.84 -16.48 20.48
CA PRO A 306 -35.66 -16.95 21.60
C PRO A 306 -34.90 -17.11 22.93
N ASP A 307 -33.58 -17.34 22.88
CA ASP A 307 -32.68 -17.43 24.03
C ASP A 307 -32.33 -16.05 24.63
N GLY A 308 -32.87 -14.97 24.07
CA GLY A 308 -32.63 -13.59 24.51
C GLY A 308 -31.43 -12.91 23.88
N THR A 309 -30.62 -13.62 23.08
CA THR A 309 -29.45 -13.07 22.38
C THR A 309 -29.85 -12.29 21.12
N GLU A 310 -28.97 -11.41 20.63
CA GLU A 310 -29.16 -10.68 19.37
C GLU A 310 -28.36 -11.34 18.24
N ALA A 311 -29.02 -11.57 17.10
CA ALA A 311 -28.42 -11.98 15.85
C ALA A 311 -28.28 -10.76 14.92
N HIS A 312 -27.07 -10.54 14.42
CA HIS A 312 -26.75 -9.44 13.53
C HIS A 312 -26.74 -9.96 12.09
N VAL A 313 -27.82 -9.70 11.36
CA VAL A 313 -27.98 -10.16 9.97
C VAL A 313 -27.66 -9.01 9.02
N PRO A 314 -26.55 -9.06 8.25
CA PRO A 314 -26.24 -8.03 7.26
C PRO A 314 -27.35 -7.94 6.22
N LEU A 315 -27.79 -6.72 5.91
CA LEU A 315 -28.77 -6.49 4.84
C LEU A 315 -28.08 -6.41 3.49
N SER A 316 -28.73 -6.98 2.47
CA SER A 316 -28.34 -6.75 1.07
C SER A 316 -28.59 -5.29 0.69
N SER A 317 -27.93 -4.81 -0.36
CA SER A 317 -28.11 -3.46 -0.90
C SER A 317 -29.57 -3.17 -1.29
N ALA A 318 -30.32 -4.20 -1.69
CA ALA A 318 -31.73 -4.09 -2.06
C ALA A 318 -32.66 -3.94 -0.84
N ASP A 319 -32.28 -4.55 0.29
CA ASP A 319 -33.08 -4.55 1.53
C ASP A 319 -32.77 -3.36 2.45
N ALA A 320 -31.74 -2.57 2.13
CA ALA A 320 -31.30 -1.40 2.87
C ALA A 320 -32.15 -0.12 2.62
N SER A 321 -33.29 -0.23 1.91
CA SER A 321 -34.17 0.91 1.66
C SER A 321 -35.04 1.24 2.89
N PRO A 322 -35.14 2.51 3.33
CA PRO A 322 -35.99 2.90 4.46
C PRO A 322 -37.46 2.49 4.32
N ALA A 323 -37.92 2.27 3.08
CA ALA A 323 -39.29 1.83 2.78
C ALA A 323 -39.59 0.39 3.27
N THR A 324 -38.58 -0.49 3.38
CA THR A 324 -38.74 -1.91 3.79
C THR A 324 -38.63 -2.11 5.31
N TRP A 325 -38.27 -1.08 6.08
CA TRP A 325 -38.00 -1.19 7.52
C TRP A 325 -39.25 -1.13 8.41
N LYS A 326 -40.43 -0.85 7.84
CA LYS A 326 -41.66 -0.60 8.61
C LYS A 326 -42.29 -1.86 9.25
N THR A 327 -41.80 -3.05 8.94
CA THR A 327 -42.36 -4.33 9.43
C THR A 327 -41.31 -5.31 10.00
N THR A 328 -40.05 -4.90 10.20
CA THR A 328 -38.95 -5.80 10.61
C THR A 328 -38.16 -5.28 11.82
N ALA A 329 -37.34 -6.17 12.40
CA ALA A 329 -36.47 -5.89 13.55
C ALA A 329 -35.53 -4.68 13.31
N PRO A 330 -35.04 -3.97 14.36
CA PRO A 330 -34.34 -2.70 14.21
C PRO A 330 -33.10 -2.82 13.31
N VAL A 331 -32.97 -1.86 12.38
CA VAL A 331 -31.84 -1.77 11.46
C VAL A 331 -30.83 -0.75 12.02
N LYS A 332 -29.57 -1.16 12.16
CA LYS A 332 -28.47 -0.33 12.63
C LYS A 332 -27.38 -0.25 11.58
N LEU A 333 -26.72 0.89 11.48
CA LEU A 333 -25.50 1.02 10.69
C LEU A 333 -24.33 0.54 11.55
N MET A 334 -23.65 -0.54 11.13
CA MET A 334 -22.57 -1.16 11.89
C MET A 334 -21.31 -1.32 11.05
N MET A 335 -20.16 -1.15 11.68
CA MET A 335 -18.87 -1.48 11.09
C MET A 335 -18.45 -2.87 11.56
N THR A 336 -18.42 -3.84 10.65
CA THR A 336 -18.08 -5.24 10.93
C THR A 336 -16.99 -5.69 9.97
N TYR A 337 -15.96 -6.35 10.47
CA TYR A 337 -14.87 -6.89 9.67
C TYR A 337 -14.28 -8.14 10.33
N GLU A 338 -13.71 -9.01 9.51
CA GLU A 338 -13.04 -10.23 9.96
C GLU A 338 -11.68 -9.90 10.60
N LEU A 339 -11.25 -10.74 11.55
CA LEU A 339 -9.87 -10.81 12.00
C LEU A 339 -9.27 -12.13 11.49
N THR A 340 -8.11 -12.06 10.84
CA THR A 340 -7.32 -13.23 10.45
C THR A 340 -6.21 -13.52 11.46
N GLY A 341 -5.60 -14.71 11.37
CA GLY A 341 -4.60 -15.21 12.31
C GLY A 341 -5.15 -16.30 13.23
N ASN A 342 -4.26 -17.05 13.87
CA ASN A 342 -4.66 -18.10 14.80
C ASN A 342 -5.12 -17.47 16.14
N PRO A 343 -6.38 -17.64 16.57
CA PRO A 343 -6.87 -17.03 17.81
C PRO A 343 -6.21 -17.59 19.08
N ALA A 344 -5.59 -18.78 19.02
CA ALA A 344 -4.92 -19.39 20.17
C ALA A 344 -3.48 -18.92 20.36
N HIS A 345 -2.77 -18.61 19.28
CA HIS A 345 -1.31 -18.38 19.32
C HIS A 345 -0.79 -17.30 18.36
N GLY A 346 -1.63 -16.71 17.52
CA GLY A 346 -1.26 -15.70 16.52
C GLY A 346 -1.77 -14.31 16.88
N THR A 347 -1.12 -13.29 16.32
CA THR A 347 -1.59 -11.91 16.42
C THR A 347 -2.82 -11.74 15.52
N PRO A 348 -4.00 -11.39 16.05
CA PRO A 348 -5.17 -11.14 15.20
C PRO A 348 -4.93 -9.90 14.34
N VAL A 349 -5.20 -10.01 13.04
CA VAL A 349 -4.99 -8.94 12.05
C VAL A 349 -6.32 -8.56 11.41
N ALA A 350 -6.64 -7.28 11.33
CA ALA A 350 -7.88 -6.83 10.72
C ALA A 350 -7.89 -7.07 9.20
N VAL A 351 -8.98 -7.65 8.69
CA VAL A 351 -9.25 -7.78 7.26
C VAL A 351 -10.04 -6.55 6.82
N PRO A 352 -9.49 -5.66 5.99
CA PRO A 352 -10.21 -4.48 5.55
C PRO A 352 -11.39 -4.85 4.65
N SER A 353 -12.49 -4.10 4.75
CA SER A 353 -13.65 -4.33 3.88
C SER A 353 -13.43 -3.85 2.44
N HIS A 354 -12.59 -2.82 2.28
CA HIS A 354 -12.26 -2.15 1.03
C HIS A 354 -10.81 -1.72 1.07
N LEU A 355 -10.22 -1.51 -0.10
CA LEU A 355 -8.94 -0.84 -0.27
C LEU A 355 -9.14 0.42 -1.09
N PHE A 356 -8.35 1.46 -0.81
CA PHE A 356 -8.40 2.71 -1.54
C PHE A 356 -7.03 3.07 -2.12
N LYS A 357 -7.04 3.84 -3.22
CA LYS A 357 -5.87 4.50 -3.77
C LYS A 357 -6.22 5.91 -4.21
N VAL A 358 -5.48 6.90 -3.74
CA VAL A 358 -5.58 8.31 -4.13
C VAL A 358 -4.34 8.66 -4.94
N LEU A 359 -4.56 9.20 -6.14
CA LEU A 359 -3.52 9.60 -7.08
C LEU A 359 -3.51 11.11 -7.19
N LEU A 360 -2.35 11.72 -7.06
CA LEU A 360 -2.12 13.15 -7.29
C LEU A 360 -0.99 13.30 -8.31
N VAL A 361 -1.30 13.95 -9.42
CA VAL A 361 -0.34 14.30 -10.46
C VAL A 361 0.08 15.75 -10.29
N GLU A 362 1.39 15.99 -10.30
CA GLU A 362 2.02 17.30 -10.33
C GLU A 362 2.72 17.50 -11.68
N GLU A 363 2.40 18.59 -12.38
CA GLU A 363 3.00 18.97 -13.66
C GLU A 363 3.51 20.41 -13.64
N ASN A 364 4.28 20.77 -14.68
CA ASN A 364 4.76 22.13 -14.91
C ASN A 364 5.57 22.71 -13.75
N GLY A 365 6.34 21.87 -13.04
CA GLY A 365 7.13 22.27 -11.88
C GLY A 365 6.27 22.67 -10.67
N GLY A 366 5.14 21.99 -10.45
CA GLY A 366 4.25 22.27 -9.32
C GLY A 366 3.18 23.34 -9.60
N ARG A 367 3.00 23.75 -10.86
CA ARG A 367 1.99 24.77 -11.23
C ARG A 367 0.63 24.19 -11.60
N SER A 368 0.56 22.90 -11.88
CA SER A 368 -0.67 22.22 -12.28
C SER A 368 -0.80 20.91 -11.54
N HIS A 369 -2.00 20.65 -11.02
CA HIS A 369 -2.32 19.43 -10.29
C HIS A 369 -3.64 18.83 -10.77
N SER A 370 -3.73 17.52 -10.72
CA SER A 370 -4.99 16.78 -10.91
C SER A 370 -5.02 15.57 -10.00
N ALA A 371 -6.21 15.16 -9.58
CA ALA A 371 -6.36 14.06 -8.64
C ALA A 371 -7.51 13.11 -9.01
N ALA A 372 -7.39 11.88 -8.55
CA ALA A 372 -8.47 10.89 -8.57
C ALA A 372 -8.32 9.94 -7.38
N ALA A 373 -9.46 9.49 -6.83
CA ALA A 373 -9.48 8.46 -5.79
C ALA A 373 -10.30 7.26 -6.26
N PHE A 374 -9.85 6.07 -5.90
CA PHE A 374 -10.49 4.80 -6.20
C PHE A 374 -10.70 4.03 -4.90
N MET A 375 -11.82 3.30 -4.81
CA MET A 375 -12.11 2.41 -3.69
C MET A 375 -12.72 1.11 -4.20
N MET A 376 -12.10 -0.03 -3.87
CA MET A 376 -12.51 -1.36 -4.32
C MET A 376 -12.90 -2.22 -3.12
N PRO A 377 -13.98 -3.03 -3.20
CA PRO A 377 -14.32 -3.98 -2.15
C PRO A 377 -13.25 -5.07 -2.05
N ASN A 378 -12.84 -5.42 -0.84
CA ASN A 378 -11.86 -6.48 -0.57
C ASN A 378 -12.53 -7.85 -0.60
N GLY A 379 -12.91 -8.30 -1.79
CA GLY A 379 -13.57 -9.59 -2.02
C GLY A 379 -13.65 -9.91 -3.52
N PRO A 380 -14.24 -11.06 -3.88
CA PRO A 380 -14.37 -11.48 -5.27
C PRO A 380 -15.12 -10.46 -6.13
N ILE A 381 -14.48 -9.99 -7.20
CA ILE A 381 -15.10 -9.14 -8.24
C ILE A 381 -15.41 -10.03 -9.44
N VAL A 382 -16.70 -10.29 -9.65
CA VAL A 382 -17.17 -11.26 -10.66
C VAL A 382 -17.34 -10.66 -12.06
N GLU A 383 -17.62 -9.36 -12.12
CA GLU A 383 -17.83 -8.60 -13.36
C GLU A 383 -16.60 -7.77 -13.71
N GLU A 384 -16.25 -7.73 -14.99
CA GLU A 384 -15.18 -6.85 -15.47
C GLU A 384 -15.72 -5.43 -15.68
N LEU A 385 -15.53 -4.59 -14.67
CA LEU A 385 -15.88 -3.17 -14.72
C LEU A 385 -14.68 -2.30 -15.14
N PRO A 386 -14.88 -1.17 -15.84
CA PRO A 386 -13.81 -0.20 -16.05
C PRO A 386 -13.31 0.35 -14.70
N LEU A 387 -12.04 0.74 -14.61
CA LEU A 387 -11.49 1.25 -13.34
C LEU A 387 -12.24 2.48 -12.80
N THR A 388 -12.79 3.31 -13.70
CA THR A 388 -13.61 4.47 -13.34
C THR A 388 -14.90 4.11 -12.61
N ALA A 389 -15.39 2.85 -12.71
CA ALA A 389 -16.52 2.39 -11.90
C ALA A 389 -16.20 2.33 -10.40
N TYR A 390 -14.91 2.28 -10.04
CA TYR A 390 -14.43 2.32 -8.66
C TYR A 390 -13.99 3.72 -8.22
N GLN A 391 -14.13 4.73 -9.08
CA GLN A 391 -13.77 6.11 -8.74
C GLN A 391 -14.75 6.66 -7.70
N VAL A 392 -14.21 7.32 -6.68
CA VAL A 392 -15.01 7.94 -5.60
C VAL A 392 -14.59 9.39 -5.39
N PRO A 393 -15.50 10.27 -4.93
CA PRO A 393 -15.12 11.61 -4.49
C PRO A 393 -14.12 11.55 -3.33
N ILE A 394 -13.09 12.40 -3.37
CA ILE A 394 -12.05 12.40 -2.33
C ILE A 394 -12.67 12.74 -0.96
N GLU A 395 -13.65 13.65 -0.92
CA GLU A 395 -14.37 14.05 0.29
C GLU A 395 -15.03 12.84 0.97
N ARG A 396 -15.65 11.95 0.16
CA ARG A 396 -16.28 10.74 0.66
C ARG A 396 -15.26 9.78 1.26
N LEU A 397 -14.10 9.65 0.63
CA LEU A 397 -13.03 8.79 1.12
C LEU A 397 -12.41 9.35 2.42
N GLN A 398 -12.20 10.66 2.52
CA GLN A 398 -11.74 11.31 3.76
C GLN A 398 -12.72 11.05 4.91
N LEU A 399 -14.03 11.20 4.65
CA LEU A 399 -15.07 10.93 5.65
C LEU A 399 -15.05 9.47 6.15
N LEU A 400 -14.85 8.50 5.25
CA LEU A 400 -14.84 7.08 5.59
C LEU A 400 -13.56 6.63 6.32
N THR A 401 -12.42 7.24 5.98
CA THR A 401 -11.11 6.82 6.49
C THR A 401 -10.65 7.64 7.70
N GLY A 402 -11.19 8.85 7.90
CA GLY A 402 -10.70 9.80 8.89
C GLY A 402 -9.34 10.41 8.52
N LEU A 403 -8.93 10.31 7.25
CA LEU A 403 -7.67 10.84 6.73
C LEU A 403 -7.92 12.14 5.94
N GLN A 404 -6.92 13.01 5.91
CA GLN A 404 -6.93 14.19 5.05
C GLN A 404 -5.84 14.05 3.98
N PHE A 405 -6.22 13.78 2.74
CA PHE A 405 -5.23 13.49 1.69
C PHE A 405 -4.57 14.79 1.19
N PHE A 406 -3.24 14.83 1.22
CA PHE A 406 -2.43 15.97 0.75
C PHE A 406 -2.86 17.32 1.38
N PRO A 407 -2.84 17.45 2.72
CA PRO A 407 -3.47 18.55 3.46
C PRO A 407 -2.91 19.94 3.17
N SER A 408 -1.75 20.05 2.51
CA SER A 408 -1.19 21.34 2.07
C SER A 408 -1.99 21.99 0.93
N MET A 409 -3.00 21.31 0.36
CA MET A 409 -3.89 21.85 -0.66
C MET A 409 -5.31 21.26 -0.60
N ASP A 410 -6.26 21.92 -1.26
CA ASP A 410 -7.64 21.45 -1.38
C ASP A 410 -7.77 20.49 -2.59
N VAL A 411 -7.31 19.25 -2.42
CA VAL A 411 -7.32 18.21 -3.48
C VAL A 411 -8.70 17.86 -4.03
N THR A 412 -9.69 18.11 -3.19
CA THR A 412 -11.13 17.99 -3.35
C THR A 412 -11.67 18.87 -4.49
N ARG A 413 -10.99 19.99 -4.79
CA ARG A 413 -11.33 20.91 -5.90
C ARG A 413 -10.49 20.73 -7.15
N LEU A 414 -9.53 19.81 -7.15
CA LEU A 414 -8.64 19.64 -8.30
C LEU A 414 -9.38 19.06 -9.51
N PRO A 415 -8.91 19.35 -10.74
CA PRO A 415 -9.37 18.66 -11.94
C PRO A 415 -9.28 17.15 -11.78
N ASP A 416 -10.31 16.46 -12.26
CA ASP A 416 -10.36 15.01 -12.29
C ASP A 416 -9.30 14.45 -13.25
N LEU A 417 -8.31 13.78 -12.66
CA LEU A 417 -7.19 13.15 -13.37
C LEU A 417 -7.67 12.21 -14.49
N CYS A 418 -8.79 11.51 -14.28
CA CYS A 418 -9.27 10.50 -15.22
C CYS A 418 -9.88 11.08 -16.49
N LYS A 419 -10.29 12.35 -16.47
CA LYS A 419 -10.69 13.09 -17.68
C LYS A 419 -9.50 13.38 -18.59
N THR A 420 -8.31 13.54 -18.02
CA THR A 420 -7.09 13.85 -18.76
C THR A 420 -6.35 12.59 -19.22
N TYR A 421 -6.14 11.63 -18.32
CA TYR A 421 -5.26 10.47 -18.61
C TYR A 421 -5.99 9.19 -19.00
N LYS A 422 -7.33 9.21 -19.08
CA LYS A 422 -8.17 8.04 -19.37
C LYS A 422 -7.77 6.87 -18.47
N CYS A 423 -8.23 6.94 -17.21
CA CYS A 423 -7.94 5.97 -16.14
C CYS A 423 -8.52 4.59 -16.43
N ASP A 424 -7.94 3.90 -17.41
CA ASP A 424 -8.27 2.55 -17.77
C ASP A 424 -6.99 1.73 -17.90
N ALA A 425 -7.10 0.49 -17.45
CA ALA A 425 -6.08 -0.53 -17.55
C ALA A 425 -6.82 -1.85 -17.80
N PRO A 426 -6.78 -2.39 -19.03
CA PRO A 426 -7.47 -3.65 -19.33
C PRO A 426 -6.81 -4.79 -18.54
N PRO A 427 -7.60 -5.78 -18.07
CA PRO A 427 -7.04 -6.96 -17.45
C PRO A 427 -6.21 -7.75 -18.46
N SER A 428 -5.11 -8.32 -17.99
CA SER A 428 -4.32 -9.25 -18.81
C SER A 428 -5.08 -10.57 -18.97
N ALA A 429 -5.09 -11.10 -20.20
CA ALA A 429 -5.62 -12.42 -20.50
C ALA A 429 -4.97 -13.53 -19.65
N LEU A 430 -3.72 -13.33 -19.22
CA LEU A 430 -2.98 -14.24 -18.34
C LEU A 430 -3.71 -14.49 -17.00
N PHE A 431 -4.46 -13.50 -16.50
CA PHE A 431 -5.14 -13.57 -15.21
C PHE A 431 -6.64 -13.90 -15.33
N LYS A 432 -7.10 -14.32 -16.52
CA LYS A 432 -8.50 -14.70 -16.75
C LYS A 432 -8.99 -15.78 -15.78
N HIS A 433 -8.14 -16.74 -15.43
CA HIS A 433 -8.48 -17.82 -14.49
C HIS A 433 -8.80 -17.31 -13.07
N TYR A 434 -8.16 -16.23 -12.60
CA TYR A 434 -8.48 -15.63 -11.29
C TYR A 434 -9.89 -15.04 -11.25
N ARG A 435 -10.40 -14.52 -12.35
CA ARG A 435 -11.81 -14.07 -12.43
C ARG A 435 -12.79 -15.23 -12.40
N GLN A 436 -12.42 -16.36 -13.02
CA GLN A 436 -13.23 -17.58 -12.96
C GLN A 436 -13.23 -18.14 -11.52
N VAL A 437 -12.09 -18.12 -10.83
CA VAL A 437 -11.98 -18.41 -9.40
C VAL A 437 -12.84 -17.47 -8.56
N ALA A 438 -12.85 -16.16 -8.85
CA ALA A 438 -13.70 -15.19 -8.16
C ALA A 438 -15.20 -15.52 -8.29
N GLN A 439 -15.64 -15.91 -9.49
CA GLN A 439 -17.02 -16.33 -9.75
C GLN A 439 -17.42 -17.58 -8.95
N LEU A 440 -16.51 -18.55 -8.81
CA LEU A 440 -16.74 -19.74 -7.98
C LEU A 440 -16.83 -19.38 -6.49
N ARG A 441 -15.93 -18.52 -6.00
CA ARG A 441 -15.91 -18.08 -4.59
C ARG A 441 -17.11 -17.24 -4.20
N ALA A 442 -17.65 -16.46 -5.12
CA ALA A 442 -18.85 -15.67 -4.89
C ALA A 442 -20.12 -16.53 -4.75
N ALA A 443 -20.06 -17.84 -5.06
CA ALA A 443 -21.21 -18.73 -4.86
C ALA A 443 -21.42 -19.03 -3.37
N ASP A 444 -22.64 -18.75 -2.91
CA ASP A 444 -23.12 -18.91 -1.53
C ASP A 444 -23.85 -20.23 -1.29
N SER A 445 -24.02 -21.05 -2.32
CA SER A 445 -24.79 -22.30 -2.25
C SER A 445 -24.32 -23.30 -3.30
N LEU A 446 -24.44 -24.60 -3.01
CA LEU A 446 -24.04 -25.68 -3.93
C LEU A 446 -24.74 -25.59 -5.30
N PRO A 447 -26.05 -25.30 -5.39
CA PRO A 447 -26.71 -25.13 -6.69
C PRO A 447 -26.10 -23.98 -7.49
N ARG A 448 -25.84 -22.84 -6.84
CA ARG A 448 -25.24 -21.68 -7.49
C ARG A 448 -23.81 -21.97 -7.95
N LEU A 449 -23.01 -22.65 -7.13
CA LEU A 449 -21.65 -23.07 -7.47
C LEU A 449 -21.64 -23.98 -8.70
N LYS A 450 -22.49 -25.01 -8.72
CA LYS A 450 -22.63 -25.94 -9.86
C LYS A 450 -23.06 -25.22 -11.13
N GLN A 451 -24.01 -24.29 -11.03
CA GLN A 451 -24.47 -23.48 -12.16
C GLN A 451 -23.32 -22.62 -12.72
N THR A 452 -22.57 -21.94 -11.85
CA THR A 452 -21.41 -21.13 -12.24
C THR A 452 -20.36 -21.98 -12.94
N TYR A 453 -20.02 -23.14 -12.38
CA TYR A 453 -19.03 -24.05 -12.96
C TYR A 453 -19.46 -24.57 -14.34
N ALA A 454 -20.73 -24.96 -14.51
CA ALA A 454 -21.27 -25.39 -15.80
C ALA A 454 -21.22 -24.26 -16.85
N ALA A 455 -21.54 -23.02 -16.47
CA ALA A 455 -21.43 -21.86 -17.35
C ALA A 455 -19.97 -21.60 -17.77
N LEU A 456 -19.03 -21.73 -16.83
CA LEU A 456 -17.59 -21.62 -17.10
C LEU A 456 -17.13 -22.70 -18.10
N GLN A 457 -17.52 -23.96 -17.89
CA GLN A 457 -17.19 -25.07 -18.81
C GLN A 457 -17.74 -24.81 -20.21
N ALA A 458 -18.98 -24.35 -20.35
CA ALA A 458 -19.59 -24.03 -21.63
C ALA A 458 -18.85 -22.91 -22.38
N SER A 459 -18.22 -21.98 -21.66
CA SER A 459 -17.46 -20.85 -22.22
C SER A 459 -15.98 -21.15 -22.52
N ALA A 460 -15.48 -22.33 -22.16
CA ALA A 460 -14.06 -22.67 -22.29
C ALA A 460 -13.69 -23.01 -23.74
N ALA A 461 -12.86 -22.18 -24.37
CA ALA A 461 -12.30 -22.46 -25.68
C ALA A 461 -11.46 -23.75 -25.63
N GLY A 462 -11.88 -24.80 -26.34
CA GLY A 462 -11.23 -26.12 -26.31
C GLY A 462 -11.80 -27.11 -25.27
N GLY A 463 -12.88 -26.76 -24.57
CA GLY A 463 -13.68 -27.70 -23.77
C GLY A 463 -13.09 -28.11 -22.42
N LYS A 464 -11.97 -27.53 -21.98
CA LYS A 464 -11.39 -27.80 -20.65
C LYS A 464 -11.08 -26.49 -19.91
N LEU A 465 -11.46 -26.46 -18.63
CA LEU A 465 -11.11 -25.38 -17.71
C LEU A 465 -9.66 -25.54 -17.21
N ASP A 466 -9.06 -24.43 -16.82
CA ASP A 466 -7.76 -24.41 -16.16
C ASP A 466 -7.81 -25.23 -14.85
N GLY A 467 -6.76 -26.00 -14.56
CA GLY A 467 -6.70 -26.86 -13.38
C GLY A 467 -6.84 -26.11 -12.05
N VAL A 468 -6.45 -24.82 -12.00
CA VAL A 468 -6.67 -23.96 -10.82
C VAL A 468 -8.18 -23.75 -10.58
N VAL A 469 -8.95 -23.54 -11.64
CA VAL A 469 -10.41 -23.33 -11.57
C VAL A 469 -11.12 -24.60 -11.15
N VAL A 470 -10.68 -25.76 -11.65
CA VAL A 470 -11.22 -27.07 -11.26
C VAL A 470 -10.98 -27.33 -9.76
N ARG A 471 -9.75 -27.15 -9.28
CA ARG A 471 -9.43 -27.33 -7.85
C ARG A 471 -10.20 -26.39 -6.95
N GLU A 472 -10.42 -25.14 -7.38
CA GLU A 472 -11.22 -24.20 -6.61
C GLU A 472 -12.69 -24.65 -6.53
N PHE A 473 -13.27 -25.19 -7.61
CA PHE A 473 -14.63 -25.73 -7.59
C PHE A 473 -14.77 -26.91 -6.61
N GLU A 474 -13.84 -27.86 -6.63
CA GLU A 474 -13.82 -29.00 -5.70
C GLU A 474 -13.76 -28.50 -4.25
N LYS A 475 -12.83 -27.61 -3.97
CA LYS A 475 -12.65 -27.03 -2.65
C LYS A 475 -13.87 -26.26 -2.16
N ARG A 476 -14.48 -25.41 -2.99
CA ARG A 476 -15.69 -24.66 -2.62
C ARG A 476 -16.90 -25.58 -2.44
N THR A 477 -16.92 -26.73 -3.12
CA THR A 477 -17.94 -27.77 -2.92
C THR A 477 -17.83 -28.37 -1.52
N GLU A 478 -16.63 -28.76 -1.09
CA GLU A 478 -16.38 -29.28 0.26
C GLU A 478 -16.80 -28.29 1.35
N GLU A 479 -16.50 -27.00 1.15
CA GLU A 479 -16.88 -25.92 2.08
C GLU A 479 -18.38 -25.79 2.24
N LEU A 480 -19.11 -25.63 1.14
CA LEU A 480 -20.56 -25.45 1.18
C LEU A 480 -21.26 -26.70 1.74
N LEU A 481 -20.68 -27.89 1.56
CA LEU A 481 -21.15 -29.10 2.23
C LEU A 481 -20.92 -29.05 3.74
N ALA A 482 -19.73 -28.64 4.19
CA ALA A 482 -19.42 -28.51 5.62
C ALA A 482 -20.30 -27.43 6.30
N GLU A 483 -20.51 -26.29 5.65
CA GLU A 483 -21.40 -25.22 6.12
C GLU A 483 -22.85 -25.71 6.26
N ALA A 484 -23.31 -26.57 5.34
CA ALA A 484 -24.67 -27.12 5.36
C ALA A 484 -24.89 -28.19 6.46
N VAL A 485 -23.83 -28.88 6.89
CA VAL A 485 -23.91 -29.91 7.94
C VAL A 485 -23.93 -29.30 9.35
N GLY A 486 -23.51 -28.02 9.50
CA GLY A 486 -23.42 -27.34 10.79
C GLY A 486 -22.31 -27.91 11.69
N PRO A 487 -21.92 -27.22 12.79
CA PRO A 487 -21.01 -27.79 13.76
C PRO A 487 -21.68 -29.00 14.43
N THR A 488 -21.05 -30.17 14.36
CA THR A 488 -21.42 -31.32 15.20
C THR A 488 -21.09 -30.96 16.65
N ASP A 489 -22.11 -30.80 17.48
CA ASP A 489 -22.02 -30.65 18.94
C ASP A 489 -21.32 -31.84 19.62
#